data_AF-A0A9E3K446-F1
#
_entry.id   AF-A0A9E3K446-F1
#
_cell.length_a   1.000
_cell.length_b   1.000
_cell.length_c   1.000
_cell.angle_alpha   90.00
_cell.angle_beta   90.00
_cell.angle_gamma   90.00
#
_symmetry.space_group_name_H-M   'P 1'
#
loop_
_entity.id
_entity.type
_entity.pdbx_description
1 polymer ?
#
loop_
_entity_poly.entity_id
_entity_poly.type
_entity_poly.pdbx_seq_one_letter_code
_entity_poly.pdbx_strand_id
1 'polypeptide(L)'
;MSTSKMSLARPLKKMKTIAKYLVSMSLLAATAMPAHALVINPTFDAGYNAEQKATVLSAISFLQSQVTDNVTFGINFKTSSSGLGSSSQAMYATSYGNVVAALNADRTSANDYQAMSHVAAGPADAATGKSLVWFTYAQCFAIGF
;
A
#
# COMPACT_ATOMS: atom_id res chain seq x y z
N MET A 1 -25.98 89.06 2.30
CA MET A 1 -24.55 88.66 2.36
C MET A 1 -24.50 87.15 2.48
N SER A 2 -24.02 86.49 1.43
CA SER A 2 -23.95 85.03 1.26
C SER A 2 -22.77 84.45 2.05
N THR A 3 -22.97 83.38 2.82
CA THR A 3 -21.92 82.36 3.01
C THR A 3 -22.54 80.96 3.08
N SER A 4 -22.10 80.14 2.13
CA SER A 4 -22.38 78.72 1.98
C SER A 4 -21.74 77.90 3.12
N LYS A 5 -22.49 77.01 3.76
CA LYS A 5 -21.96 75.90 4.56
C LYS A 5 -22.62 74.60 4.11
N MET A 6 -22.08 74.05 3.03
CA MET A 6 -22.39 72.72 2.53
C MET A 6 -21.82 71.68 3.52
N SER A 7 -22.68 71.19 4.42
CA SER A 7 -22.35 70.18 5.42
C SER A 7 -22.14 68.81 4.77
N LEU A 8 -20.87 68.41 4.58
CA LEU A 8 -20.50 67.03 4.24
C LEU A 8 -20.61 66.12 5.47
N ALA A 9 -21.83 65.68 5.78
CA ALA A 9 -22.03 64.55 6.70
C ALA A 9 -22.05 63.23 5.89
N ARG A 10 -20.87 62.67 5.59
CA ARG A 10 -20.78 61.25 5.17
C ARG A 10 -20.89 60.38 6.43
N PRO A 11 -21.85 59.44 6.54
CA PRO A 11 -21.96 58.61 7.73
C PRO A 11 -20.79 57.61 7.81
N LEU A 12 -19.94 57.81 8.82
CA LEU A 12 -18.87 56.92 9.32
C LEU A 12 -19.41 55.60 9.90
N LYS A 13 -20.26 54.89 9.15
CA LYS A 13 -20.84 53.59 9.56
C LYS A 13 -20.35 52.40 8.73
N LYS A 14 -19.40 52.62 7.81
CA LYS A 14 -18.76 51.57 6.99
C LYS A 14 -17.30 51.25 7.39
N MET A 15 -16.82 51.74 8.53
CA MET A 15 -15.43 51.53 9.00
C MET A 15 -15.29 50.64 10.25
N LYS A 16 -16.31 49.84 10.60
CA LYS A 16 -16.20 48.80 11.65
C LYS A 16 -16.41 47.37 11.13
N THR A 17 -16.60 47.19 9.83
CA THR A 17 -16.89 45.86 9.24
C THR A 17 -15.70 45.30 8.44
N ILE A 18 -14.65 46.08 8.20
CA ILE A 18 -13.46 45.64 7.42
C ILE A 18 -12.37 45.03 8.33
N ALA A 19 -12.42 45.27 9.65
CA ALA A 19 -11.50 44.68 10.63
C ALA A 19 -11.82 43.21 11.00
N LYS A 20 -12.82 42.59 10.36
CA LYS A 20 -13.18 41.17 10.55
C LYS A 20 -12.66 40.24 9.44
N TYR A 21 -11.74 40.73 8.60
CA TYR A 21 -11.17 39.99 7.46
C TYR A 21 -9.68 39.62 7.65
N LEU A 22 -9.24 39.29 8.87
CA LEU A 22 -7.83 38.88 9.11
C LEU A 22 -7.64 37.70 10.07
N VAL A 23 -8.62 36.81 10.23
CA VAL A 23 -8.39 35.55 10.96
C VAL A 23 -9.09 34.41 10.23
N SER A 24 -8.32 33.34 9.98
CA SER A 24 -8.76 32.01 9.52
C SER A 24 -8.79 31.74 8.00
N MET A 25 -7.70 32.01 7.28
CA MET A 25 -7.36 31.15 6.13
C MET A 25 -6.53 29.98 6.66
N SER A 26 -7.22 29.02 7.27
CA SER A 26 -6.60 27.79 7.75
C SER A 26 -6.03 27.04 6.56
N LEU A 27 -4.71 26.95 6.53
CA LEU A 27 -3.93 26.15 5.61
C LEU A 27 -4.43 24.70 5.67
N LEU A 28 -5.25 24.29 4.71
CA LEU A 28 -5.54 22.88 4.47
C LEU A 28 -4.33 22.30 3.75
N ALA A 29 -3.26 22.04 4.51
CA ALA A 29 -2.21 21.14 4.09
C ALA A 29 -2.86 19.76 4.01
N ALA A 30 -3.44 19.44 2.85
CA ALA A 30 -3.66 18.06 2.48
C ALA A 30 -2.28 17.42 2.50
N THR A 31 -1.98 16.67 3.55
CA THR A 31 -0.86 15.76 3.58
C THR A 31 -1.10 14.81 2.42
N ALA A 32 -0.53 15.10 1.26
CA ALA A 32 -0.49 14.18 0.16
C ALA A 32 0.20 12.94 0.73
N MET A 33 -0.60 11.90 1.02
CA MET A 33 -0.03 10.62 1.40
C MET A 33 0.90 10.24 0.25
N PRO A 34 2.15 9.84 0.54
CA PRO A 34 3.04 9.38 -0.52
C PRO A 34 2.28 8.36 -1.36
N ALA A 35 2.23 8.59 -2.68
CA ALA A 35 1.58 7.67 -3.60
C ALA A 35 2.41 6.38 -3.58
N HIS A 36 1.99 5.43 -2.75
CA HIS A 36 2.54 4.10 -2.75
C HIS A 36 1.99 3.36 -3.96
N ALA A 37 2.86 2.67 -4.70
CA ALA A 37 2.42 1.81 -5.78
C ALA A 37 1.60 0.64 -5.22
N LEU A 38 2.07 0.01 -4.14
CA LEU A 38 1.27 -0.92 -3.37
C LEU A 38 0.42 -0.20 -2.32
N VAL A 39 -0.88 -0.45 -2.32
CA VAL A 39 -1.81 0.01 -1.28
C VAL A 39 -2.47 -1.20 -0.61
N ILE A 40 -2.30 -1.33 0.71
CA ILE A 40 -2.98 -2.36 1.51
C ILE A 40 -4.00 -1.66 2.41
N ASN A 41 -5.27 -2.01 2.26
CA ASN A 41 -6.36 -1.50 3.09
C ASN A 41 -6.74 -2.58 4.12
N PRO A 42 -6.23 -2.48 5.37
CA PRO A 42 -6.54 -3.46 6.40
C PRO A 42 -7.91 -3.22 7.01
N THR A 43 -8.67 -4.30 7.22
CA THR A 43 -9.81 -4.33 8.14
C THR A 43 -9.49 -5.27 9.29
N PHE A 44 -9.77 -4.86 10.53
CA PHE A 44 -9.50 -5.68 11.71
C PHE A 44 -10.82 -6.10 12.35
N ASP A 45 -10.89 -7.36 12.79
CA ASP A 45 -11.99 -7.82 13.62
C ASP A 45 -11.89 -7.31 15.07
N ALA A 46 -12.96 -7.50 15.83
CA ALA A 46 -13.10 -6.95 17.17
C ALA A 46 -12.07 -7.51 18.18
N GLY A 47 -11.45 -8.66 17.88
CA GLY A 47 -10.47 -9.29 18.76
C GLY A 47 -9.10 -8.62 18.78
N TYR A 48 -8.80 -7.69 17.87
CA TYR A 48 -7.52 -6.96 17.86
C TYR A 48 -7.52 -5.76 18.81
N ASN A 49 -6.55 -5.74 19.72
CA ASN A 49 -6.25 -4.59 20.56
C ASN A 49 -5.42 -3.52 19.80
N ALA A 50 -5.22 -2.35 20.42
CA ALA A 50 -4.55 -1.21 19.77
C ALA A 50 -3.09 -1.49 19.40
N GLU A 51 -2.36 -2.20 20.27
CA GLU A 51 -0.94 -2.55 20.05
C GLU A 51 -0.80 -3.51 18.87
N GLN A 52 -1.63 -4.54 18.80
CA GLN A 52 -1.66 -5.51 17.71
C GLN A 52 -1.96 -4.83 16.37
N LYS A 53 -2.91 -3.88 16.34
CA LYS A 53 -3.20 -3.09 15.13
C LYS A 53 -2.01 -2.25 14.72
N ALA A 54 -1.34 -1.60 15.68
CA ALA A 54 -0.17 -0.78 15.40
C ALA A 54 0.99 -1.60 14.79
N THR A 55 1.24 -2.80 15.30
CA THR A 55 2.25 -3.71 14.74
C THR A 55 1.92 -4.10 13.30
N VAL A 56 0.67 -4.47 13.00
CA VAL A 56 0.25 -4.83 11.62
C VAL A 56 0.37 -3.64 10.68
N LEU A 57 -0.08 -2.46 11.11
CA LEU A 57 0.03 -1.22 10.31
C LEU A 57 1.48 -0.84 10.03
N SER A 58 2.39 -1.07 10.98
CA SER A 58 3.82 -0.87 10.76
C SER A 58 4.38 -1.80 9.69
N ALA A 59 3.99 -3.09 9.70
CA ALA A 59 4.43 -4.05 8.69
C ALA A 59 3.86 -3.72 7.30
N ILE A 60 2.60 -3.28 7.23
CA ILE A 60 1.98 -2.80 5.99
C ILE A 60 2.77 -1.61 5.41
N SER A 61 3.08 -0.61 6.25
CA SER A 61 3.85 0.56 5.84
C SER A 61 5.21 0.19 5.26
N PHE A 62 5.91 -0.75 5.90
CA PHE A 62 7.15 -1.29 5.39
C PHE A 62 6.95 -1.93 4.00
N LEU A 63 5.99 -2.83 3.83
CA LEU A 63 5.76 -3.50 2.54
C LEU A 63 5.38 -2.50 1.44
N GLN A 64 4.50 -1.54 1.74
CA GLN A 64 4.12 -0.48 0.80
C GLN A 64 5.29 0.44 0.39
N SER A 65 6.37 0.49 1.18
CA SER A 65 7.60 1.21 0.82
C SER A 65 8.51 0.44 -0.13
N GLN A 66 8.38 -0.89 -0.20
CA GLN A 66 9.28 -1.75 -0.97
C GLN A 66 8.74 -2.12 -2.35
N VAL A 67 7.42 -2.10 -2.54
CA VAL A 67 6.78 -2.56 -3.78
C VAL A 67 6.51 -1.37 -4.70
N THR A 68 7.02 -1.46 -5.93
CA THR A 68 6.92 -0.43 -6.98
C THR A 68 5.77 -0.66 -7.95
N ASP A 69 5.11 -1.81 -7.90
CA ASP A 69 4.01 -2.14 -8.78
C ASP A 69 2.69 -1.57 -8.25
N ASN A 70 1.92 -0.98 -9.16
CA ASN A 70 0.67 -0.32 -8.81
C ASN A 70 -0.43 -1.36 -8.57
N VAL A 71 -0.67 -1.71 -7.31
CA VAL A 71 -1.65 -2.73 -6.95
C VAL A 71 -2.30 -2.38 -5.61
N THR A 72 -3.62 -2.65 -5.50
CA THR A 72 -4.39 -2.39 -4.28
C THR A 72 -5.05 -3.66 -3.78
N PHE A 73 -4.85 -3.97 -2.50
CA PHE A 73 -5.46 -5.12 -1.83
C PHE A 73 -6.24 -4.71 -0.59
N GLY A 74 -7.43 -5.29 -0.41
CA GLY A 74 -8.13 -5.29 0.88
C GLY A 74 -7.76 -6.55 1.65
N ILE A 75 -7.23 -6.41 2.87
CA ILE A 75 -6.86 -7.55 3.72
C ILE A 75 -7.69 -7.52 5.00
N ASN A 76 -8.41 -8.60 5.27
CA ASN A 76 -9.17 -8.76 6.50
C ASN A 76 -8.39 -9.58 7.53
N PHE A 77 -7.94 -8.92 8.58
CA PHE A 77 -7.22 -9.51 9.71
C PHE A 77 -8.23 -10.04 10.72
N LYS A 78 -8.14 -11.35 10.99
CA LYS A 78 -8.99 -12.04 11.95
C LYS A 78 -8.17 -12.70 13.05
N THR A 79 -8.63 -12.55 14.28
CA THR A 79 -8.17 -13.34 15.42
C THR A 79 -8.55 -14.81 15.23
N SER A 80 -7.62 -15.71 15.51
CA SER A 80 -7.83 -17.15 15.41
C SER A 80 -7.32 -17.83 16.68
N SER A 81 -8.05 -18.84 17.15
CA SER A 81 -7.65 -19.71 18.25
C SER A 81 -6.80 -20.90 17.80
N SER A 82 -6.66 -21.11 16.48
CA SER A 82 -5.93 -22.24 15.89
C SER A 82 -4.52 -21.87 15.39
N GLY A 83 -4.00 -20.68 15.74
CA GLY A 83 -2.70 -20.18 15.28
C GLY A 83 -2.79 -18.87 14.49
N LEU A 84 -1.70 -18.47 13.83
CA LEU A 84 -1.52 -17.17 13.14
C LEU A 84 -2.32 -17.01 11.81
N GLY A 85 -3.41 -17.76 11.65
CA GLY A 85 -4.21 -17.81 10.44
C GLY A 85 -4.09 -19.16 9.73
N SER A 86 -5.19 -19.64 9.17
CA SER A 86 -5.24 -20.81 8.29
C SER A 86 -5.96 -20.40 7.02
N SER A 87 -5.37 -20.73 5.88
CA SER A 87 -5.92 -20.44 4.56
C SER A 87 -6.03 -21.77 3.80
N SER A 88 -7.22 -22.07 3.29
CA SER A 88 -7.39 -23.17 2.34
C SER A 88 -7.01 -22.65 0.96
N GLN A 89 -6.01 -23.26 0.34
CA GLN A 89 -5.56 -22.90 -1.00
C GLN A 89 -5.61 -24.14 -1.89
N ALA A 90 -6.14 -23.99 -3.09
CA ALA A 90 -5.94 -24.98 -4.13
C ALA A 90 -4.45 -25.07 -4.45
N MET A 91 -3.97 -26.31 -4.60
CA MET A 91 -2.58 -26.60 -4.94
C MET A 91 -2.46 -27.11 -6.36
N TYR A 92 -1.42 -26.68 -7.05
CA TYR A 92 -1.05 -27.11 -8.38
C TYR A 92 0.34 -27.72 -8.34
N ALA A 93 0.54 -28.77 -9.14
CA ALA A 93 1.82 -29.45 -9.27
C ALA A 93 2.35 -29.28 -10.70
N THR A 94 3.61 -28.90 -10.81
CA THR A 94 4.34 -28.83 -12.09
C THR A 94 5.75 -29.34 -11.93
N SER A 95 6.45 -29.52 -13.05
CA SER A 95 7.84 -29.95 -13.02
C SER A 95 8.75 -28.81 -12.56
N TYR A 96 9.82 -29.13 -11.83
CA TYR A 96 10.84 -28.16 -11.44
C TYR A 96 11.42 -27.42 -12.65
N GLY A 97 11.66 -28.14 -13.76
CA GLY A 97 12.15 -27.54 -15.00
C GLY A 97 11.21 -26.47 -15.57
N ASN A 98 9.89 -26.68 -15.47
CA ASN A 98 8.91 -25.66 -15.90
C ASN A 98 8.98 -24.42 -15.00
N VAL A 99 9.15 -24.59 -13.69
CA VAL A 99 9.32 -23.46 -12.76
C VAL A 99 10.57 -22.66 -13.09
N VAL A 100 11.70 -23.33 -13.29
CA VAL A 100 12.97 -22.65 -13.62
C VAL A 100 12.84 -21.88 -14.94
N ALA A 101 12.19 -22.46 -15.94
CA ALA A 101 11.94 -21.79 -17.21
C ALA A 101 11.04 -20.54 -17.04
N ALA A 102 9.98 -20.65 -16.26
CA ALA A 102 9.07 -19.55 -15.95
C ALA A 102 9.77 -18.40 -15.20
N LEU A 103 10.51 -18.71 -14.13
CA LEU A 103 11.30 -17.71 -13.38
C LEU A 103 12.37 -17.05 -14.26
N ASN A 104 12.99 -17.81 -15.15
CA ASN A 104 13.99 -17.27 -16.08
C ASN A 104 13.38 -16.34 -17.13
N ALA A 105 12.13 -16.59 -17.53
CA ALA A 105 11.39 -15.73 -18.45
C ALA A 105 10.91 -14.42 -17.80
N ASP A 106 10.57 -14.46 -16.51
CA ASP A 106 10.04 -13.31 -15.75
C ASP A 106 11.13 -12.45 -15.07
N ARG A 107 12.39 -12.87 -15.17
CA ARG A 107 13.57 -12.15 -14.67
C ARG A 107 13.70 -10.76 -15.29
N THR A 108 13.42 -9.71 -14.52
CA THR A 108 13.48 -8.31 -14.99
C THR A 108 14.35 -7.40 -14.12
N SER A 109 14.55 -7.71 -12.85
CA SER A 109 15.37 -6.92 -11.92
C SER A 109 16.77 -7.52 -11.70
N ALA A 110 17.74 -6.69 -11.29
CA ALA A 110 19.09 -7.16 -10.94
C ALA A 110 19.08 -8.26 -9.85
N ASN A 111 18.13 -8.18 -8.91
CA ASN A 111 17.96 -9.19 -7.87
C ASN A 111 17.50 -10.53 -8.45
N ASP A 112 16.64 -10.53 -9.47
CA ASP A 112 16.19 -11.76 -10.15
C ASP A 112 17.35 -12.44 -10.87
N TYR A 113 18.23 -11.67 -11.52
CA TYR A 113 19.46 -12.21 -12.12
C TYR A 113 20.37 -12.86 -11.08
N GLN A 114 20.55 -12.24 -9.91
CA GLN A 114 21.35 -12.81 -8.81
C GLN A 114 20.68 -14.06 -8.24
N ALA A 115 19.38 -14.02 -7.95
CA ALA A 115 18.63 -15.16 -7.44
C ALA A 115 18.73 -16.38 -8.38
N MET A 116 18.54 -16.17 -9.69
CA MET A 116 18.64 -17.24 -10.68
C MET A 116 20.04 -17.85 -10.80
N SER A 117 21.11 -17.12 -10.42
CA SER A 117 22.47 -17.68 -10.39
C SER A 117 22.65 -18.74 -9.29
N HIS A 118 21.78 -18.73 -8.28
CA HIS A 118 21.76 -19.70 -7.19
C HIS A 118 20.74 -20.83 -7.40
N VAL A 119 19.90 -20.74 -8.44
CA VAL A 119 18.94 -21.79 -8.77
C VAL A 119 19.66 -22.92 -9.52
N ALA A 120 19.55 -24.14 -9.02
CA ALA A 120 20.21 -25.29 -9.62
C ALA A 120 19.64 -25.60 -11.02
N ALA A 121 20.52 -25.73 -12.01
CA ALA A 121 20.14 -26.22 -13.32
C ALA A 121 19.91 -27.74 -13.24
N GLY A 122 18.73 -28.22 -13.68
CA GLY A 122 18.45 -29.65 -13.73
C GLY A 122 16.96 -30.00 -13.64
N PRO A 123 16.61 -31.30 -13.69
CA PRO A 123 15.22 -31.75 -13.67
C PRO A 123 14.61 -31.83 -12.26
N ALA A 124 15.38 -31.50 -11.22
CA ALA A 124 14.96 -31.66 -9.83
C ALA A 124 15.48 -30.52 -8.96
N ASP A 125 14.66 -30.15 -7.98
CA ASP A 125 15.02 -29.20 -6.94
C ASP A 125 16.21 -29.73 -6.13
N ALA A 126 17.27 -28.93 -5.99
CA ALA A 126 18.51 -29.37 -5.35
C ALA A 126 18.39 -29.56 -3.83
N ALA A 127 17.42 -28.93 -3.17
CA ALA A 127 17.21 -29.06 -1.72
C ALA A 127 16.44 -30.35 -1.37
N THR A 128 15.53 -30.78 -2.24
CA THR A 128 14.61 -31.89 -1.98
C THR A 128 14.82 -33.11 -2.88
N GLY A 129 15.57 -32.95 -3.98
CA GLY A 129 15.77 -33.96 -5.01
C GLY A 129 14.50 -34.29 -5.80
N LYS A 130 13.45 -33.48 -5.70
CA LYS A 130 12.14 -33.75 -6.32
C LYS A 130 12.03 -33.06 -7.67
N SER A 131 11.52 -33.78 -8.66
CA SER A 131 11.20 -33.23 -9.99
C SER A 131 9.84 -32.57 -10.07
N LEU A 132 8.96 -32.81 -9.10
CA LEU A 132 7.64 -32.20 -9.00
C LEU A 132 7.62 -31.20 -7.86
N VAL A 133 7.15 -29.99 -8.12
CA VAL A 133 7.03 -28.92 -7.13
C VAL A 133 5.57 -28.54 -7.01
N TRP A 134 5.13 -28.37 -5.76
CA TRP A 134 3.76 -27.99 -5.42
C TRP A 134 3.71 -26.52 -5.07
N PHE A 135 2.79 -25.82 -5.71
CA PHE A 135 2.51 -24.40 -5.50
C PHE A 135 1.06 -24.21 -5.11
N THR A 136 0.79 -23.14 -4.38
CA THR A 136 -0.56 -22.59 -4.34
C THR A 136 -0.89 -21.96 -5.69
N TYR A 137 -2.16 -21.91 -6.06
CA TYR A 137 -2.57 -21.29 -7.35
C TYR A 137 -2.11 -19.83 -7.48
N ALA A 138 -2.05 -19.08 -6.38
CA ALA A 138 -1.54 -17.71 -6.39
C ALA A 138 -0.07 -17.65 -6.83
N GLN A 139 0.76 -18.59 -6.38
CA GLN A 139 2.15 -18.68 -6.80
C GLN A 139 2.28 -19.12 -8.27
N CYS A 140 1.38 -19.97 -8.75
CA CYS A 140 1.32 -20.34 -10.17
C CYS A 140 1.06 -19.13 -11.06
N PHE A 141 0.04 -18.33 -10.74
CA PHE A 141 -0.25 -17.12 -11.50
C PHE A 141 0.90 -16.11 -11.46
N ALA A 142 1.59 -15.99 -10.32
CA ALA A 142 2.72 -15.08 -10.18
C ALA A 142 3.89 -15.40 -11.13
N ILE A 143 4.06 -16.67 -11.50
CA ILE A 143 5.11 -17.11 -12.42
C ILE A 143 4.56 -17.47 -13.81
N GLY A 144 3.29 -17.14 -14.11
CA GLY A 144 2.71 -17.28 -15.45
C GLY A 144 2.18 -18.67 -15.82
N PHE A 145 1.82 -19.51 -14.85
CA PHE A 145 1.05 -20.74 -15.07
C PHE A 145 -0.47 -20.53 -15.02
#